data_AF-A0A4V6PXD8-F1
#
_entry.id   AF-A0A4V6PXD8-F1
#
_cell.length_a   1.000
_cell.length_b   1.000
_cell.length_c   1.000
_cell.angle_alpha   90.00
_cell.angle_beta   90.00
_cell.angle_gamma   90.00
#
_symmetry.space_group_name_H-M   'P 1'
#
loop_
_entity.id
_entity.type
_entity.pdbx_description
1 polymer ?
#
loop_
_entity_poly.entity_id
_entity_poly.type
_entity_poly.pdbx_seq_one_letter_code
_entity_poly.pdbx_strand_id
1 'polypeptide(L)'
;MSKINYILFLVFFQLFLIGCDNADDLLNQHIKDGPLVYAGKIKEMGAQSGYYRIRVNLFPTTDANRSHCVLTWNTQGDTKDSMRVDYNEANFDVKMGGYFKVVEFVDLQGPLEIKAQNVDLFGNKSLVESISANIYGTDYVSALVNSPVKVSSKVDKVTFEDRVGAVGNIISYEKMDGSFTPEVFVKDKNYSLVDAKRGGVVRTKTRFLINETDIDTLDVTTFLETNIPTNDGIAVYEALLKTSPFSLDNERLTLLRQIEVFSDSFPKASFGQYLKVTDEASMDMEYTTPILYAYGRAFDKVMDEVKETQVAYGSVAVWLLYNMGYVVKTPSATFGIDVDHRWAEKLEPYLDFLCVTHNHVDHAHTKLMDAMNKKGKPVLSNFYDKDKKYYAKDAKSFTIGNIKIRTDITDHLRDPALPKFVTVFRVECGPDAGNFSMLHCGDSGFRPNEFTKVEGPLDLAVLRWGAPRENDILGTGSGQVEPKYAILSHLIELRHDPYPNGQASISQTLKHLPGVKCDNTIIPFWGEKMIWKNGQML
;
A
#
# COMPACT_ATOMS: atom_id res chain seq x y z
N MET A 1 -104.86 -45.60 11.76
CA MET A 1 -103.93 -46.17 10.76
C MET A 1 -104.22 -47.66 10.65
N SER A 2 -104.61 -48.15 9.47
CA SER A 2 -105.02 -49.55 9.29
C SER A 2 -103.81 -50.49 9.38
N LYS A 3 -104.02 -51.74 9.81
CA LYS A 3 -102.98 -52.79 9.98
C LYS A 3 -102.09 -53.00 8.73
N ILE A 4 -102.51 -52.53 7.56
CA ILE A 4 -101.75 -52.55 6.30
C ILE A 4 -100.55 -51.59 6.32
N ASN A 5 -100.65 -50.43 6.98
CA ASN A 5 -99.55 -49.47 7.05
C ASN A 5 -98.39 -49.98 7.92
N TYR A 6 -98.66 -50.81 8.93
CA TYR A 6 -97.60 -51.42 9.76
C TYR A 6 -96.83 -52.50 9.00
N ILE A 7 -97.50 -53.28 8.14
CA ILE A 7 -96.84 -54.31 7.33
C ILE A 7 -95.98 -53.66 6.23
N LEU A 8 -96.49 -52.61 5.58
CA LEU A 8 -95.71 -51.83 4.61
C LEU A 8 -94.52 -51.12 5.26
N PHE A 9 -94.66 -50.59 6.48
CA PHE A 9 -93.55 -49.97 7.19
C PHE A 9 -92.50 -50.99 7.67
N LEU A 10 -92.91 -52.20 8.09
CA LEU A 10 -91.99 -53.28 8.45
C LEU A 10 -91.23 -53.85 7.25
N VAL A 11 -91.88 -53.98 6.09
CA VAL A 11 -91.21 -54.41 4.85
C VAL A 11 -90.28 -53.32 4.31
N PHE A 12 -90.65 -52.04 4.44
CA PHE A 12 -89.77 -50.93 4.06
C PHE A 12 -88.58 -50.77 5.02
N PHE A 13 -88.72 -51.10 6.31
CA PHE A 13 -87.62 -51.06 7.29
C PHE A 13 -86.65 -52.25 7.16
N GLN A 14 -87.12 -53.39 6.64
CA GLN A 14 -86.24 -54.54 6.33
C GLN A 14 -85.39 -54.36 5.07
N LEU A 15 -85.78 -53.44 4.17
CA LEU A 15 -84.97 -53.08 2.98
C LEU A 15 -83.76 -52.18 3.30
N PHE A 16 -83.64 -51.69 4.54
CA PHE A 16 -82.48 -50.91 5.02
C PHE A 16 -81.46 -51.75 5.82
N LEU A 17 -81.64 -53.07 5.89
CA LEU A 17 -80.74 -54.01 6.60
C LEU A 17 -79.89 -54.87 5.66
N ILE A 18 -79.70 -54.46 4.41
CA ILE A 18 -78.59 -54.95 3.59
C ILE A 18 -77.38 -54.14 4.02
N GLY A 19 -76.56 -54.77 4.86
CA GLY A 19 -75.28 -54.23 5.28
C GLY A 19 -74.46 -53.81 4.07
N CYS A 20 -73.66 -52.75 4.24
CA CYS A 20 -72.60 -52.43 3.30
C CYS A 20 -71.76 -53.69 3.07
N ASP A 21 -71.98 -54.40 1.97
CA ASP A 21 -70.95 -55.24 1.41
C ASP A 21 -69.73 -54.34 1.26
N ASN A 22 -68.61 -54.76 1.88
CA ASN A 22 -67.35 -54.04 1.86
C ASN A 22 -67.10 -53.56 0.43
N ALA A 23 -66.98 -52.24 0.24
CA ALA A 23 -66.64 -51.66 -1.06
C ALA A 23 -65.35 -52.27 -1.65
N ASP A 24 -64.51 -52.88 -0.79
CA ASP A 24 -63.32 -53.65 -1.16
C ASP A 24 -63.63 -54.94 -1.94
N ASP A 25 -64.74 -55.64 -1.68
CA ASP A 25 -65.07 -56.90 -2.36
C ASP A 25 -65.48 -56.69 -3.83
N LEU A 26 -66.12 -55.56 -4.14
CA LEU A 26 -66.42 -55.14 -5.52
C LEU A 26 -65.17 -54.68 -6.26
N LEU A 27 -64.22 -54.03 -5.57
CA LEU A 27 -62.95 -53.60 -6.15
C LEU A 27 -62.04 -54.80 -6.49
N ASN A 28 -61.97 -55.79 -5.59
CA ASN A 28 -61.15 -56.99 -5.75
C ASN A 28 -61.61 -57.89 -6.91
N GLN A 29 -62.89 -57.86 -7.28
CA GLN A 29 -63.41 -58.59 -8.44
C GLN A 29 -62.99 -58.00 -9.80
N HIS A 30 -62.46 -56.77 -9.83
CA HIS A 30 -62.09 -56.07 -11.08
C HIS A 30 -60.58 -55.78 -11.20
N ILE A 31 -59.78 -56.18 -10.21
CA ILE A 31 -58.32 -56.06 -10.24
C ILE A 31 -57.70 -57.46 -10.18
N LYS A 32 -57.26 -57.96 -11.35
CA LYS A 32 -56.79 -59.34 -11.55
C LYS A 32 -55.60 -59.76 -10.66
N ASP A 33 -54.84 -58.77 -10.17
CA ASP A 33 -53.61 -58.94 -9.37
C ASP A 33 -53.66 -58.28 -7.98
N GLY A 34 -54.85 -57.83 -7.52
CA GLY A 34 -55.02 -57.11 -6.24
C GLY A 34 -54.59 -55.63 -6.28
N PRO A 35 -54.86 -54.84 -5.22
CA PRO A 35 -54.52 -53.42 -5.19
C PRO A 35 -53.00 -53.20 -5.21
N LEU A 36 -52.55 -52.23 -6.01
CA LEU A 36 -51.14 -51.78 -6.01
C LEU A 36 -50.83 -51.09 -4.68
N VAL A 37 -49.99 -51.72 -3.86
CA VAL A 37 -49.52 -51.18 -2.58
C VAL A 37 -48.22 -50.42 -2.81
N TYR A 38 -48.18 -49.15 -2.38
CA TYR A 38 -46.97 -48.32 -2.43
C TYR A 38 -46.43 -48.13 -1.02
N ALA A 39 -45.10 -48.21 -0.86
CA ALA A 39 -44.44 -47.79 0.36
C ALA A 39 -44.62 -46.27 0.59
N GLY A 40 -44.52 -45.82 1.84
CA GLY A 40 -44.56 -44.40 2.18
C GLY A 40 -43.53 -43.62 1.38
N LYS A 41 -43.96 -42.55 0.69
CA LYS A 41 -43.09 -41.77 -0.20
C LYS A 41 -42.04 -40.97 0.57
N ILE A 42 -41.01 -40.53 -0.15
CA ILE A 42 -40.10 -39.50 0.34
C ILE A 42 -40.89 -38.18 0.38
N LYS A 43 -40.91 -37.52 1.54
CA LYS A 43 -41.64 -36.26 1.72
C LYS A 43 -40.90 -35.11 1.04
N GLU A 44 -39.59 -35.09 1.20
CA GLU A 44 -38.69 -34.06 0.66
C GLU A 44 -37.32 -34.69 0.39
N MET A 45 -36.67 -34.21 -0.66
CA MET A 45 -35.34 -34.65 -1.09
C MET A 45 -34.50 -33.42 -1.43
N GLY A 46 -33.23 -33.44 -1.01
CA GLY A 46 -32.26 -32.41 -1.35
C GLY A 46 -30.97 -33.02 -1.87
N ALA A 47 -30.20 -32.26 -2.64
CA ALA A 47 -28.87 -32.67 -3.09
C ALA A 47 -27.86 -31.53 -2.91
N GLN A 48 -26.64 -31.89 -2.53
CA GLN A 48 -25.54 -30.97 -2.35
C GLN A 48 -24.37 -31.41 -3.21
N SER A 49 -23.84 -30.48 -4.00
CA SER A 49 -22.76 -30.74 -4.96
C SER A 49 -21.42 -30.82 -4.25
N GLY A 50 -20.51 -31.64 -4.78
CA GLY A 50 -19.16 -31.83 -4.26
C GLY A 50 -18.17 -32.24 -5.34
N TYR A 51 -16.89 -32.32 -4.97
CA TYR A 51 -15.83 -32.74 -5.88
C TYR A 51 -15.85 -34.26 -6.04
N TYR A 52 -16.23 -34.73 -7.23
CA TYR A 52 -16.46 -36.13 -7.57
C TYR A 52 -17.46 -36.84 -6.64
N ARG A 53 -18.38 -36.09 -6.01
CA ARG A 53 -19.37 -36.64 -5.10
C ARG A 53 -20.62 -35.78 -4.98
N ILE A 54 -21.73 -36.40 -4.62
CA ILE A 54 -22.97 -35.70 -4.24
C ILE A 54 -23.43 -36.24 -2.88
N ARG A 55 -23.89 -35.34 -2.01
CA ARG A 55 -24.68 -35.73 -0.83
C ARG A 55 -26.16 -35.62 -1.13
N VAL A 56 -26.86 -36.73 -1.01
CA VAL A 56 -28.32 -36.82 -1.15
C VAL A 56 -28.95 -36.83 0.23
N ASN A 57 -29.86 -35.89 0.48
CA ASN A 57 -30.62 -35.75 1.73
C ASN A 57 -32.05 -36.26 1.51
N LEU A 58 -32.53 -37.08 2.44
CA LEU A 58 -33.78 -37.81 2.37
C LEU A 58 -34.61 -37.54 3.63
N PHE A 59 -35.80 -37.00 3.43
CA PHE A 59 -36.79 -36.78 4.48
C PHE A 59 -37.99 -37.69 4.21
N PRO A 60 -37.98 -38.95 4.67
CA PRO A 60 -39.08 -39.88 4.42
C PRO A 60 -40.34 -39.49 5.21
N THR A 61 -41.52 -39.83 4.68
CA THR A 61 -42.76 -39.79 5.47
C THR A 61 -42.70 -40.80 6.63
N THR A 62 -43.42 -40.51 7.72
CA THR A 62 -43.56 -41.46 8.83
C THR A 62 -44.28 -42.70 8.36
N ASP A 63 -43.58 -43.84 8.38
CA ASP A 63 -44.10 -45.14 7.96
C ASP A 63 -43.46 -46.22 8.84
N ALA A 64 -44.29 -47.00 9.54
CA ALA A 64 -43.85 -48.04 10.46
C ALA A 64 -43.23 -49.24 9.73
N ASN A 65 -43.55 -49.42 8.45
CA ASN A 65 -43.05 -50.53 7.63
C ASN A 65 -41.86 -50.12 6.76
N ARG A 66 -41.29 -48.93 6.96
CA ARG A 66 -40.17 -48.42 6.15
C ARG A 66 -38.91 -49.27 6.36
N SER A 67 -38.34 -49.80 5.28
CA SER A 67 -37.12 -50.62 5.31
C SER A 67 -35.89 -49.81 4.90
N HIS A 68 -35.79 -49.42 3.64
CA HIS A 68 -34.63 -48.70 3.09
C HIS A 68 -35.04 -47.85 1.89
N CYS A 69 -34.13 -46.98 1.43
CA CYS A 69 -34.27 -46.25 0.17
C CYS A 69 -33.30 -46.82 -0.86
N VAL A 70 -33.72 -46.83 -2.13
CA VAL A 70 -32.84 -47.11 -3.27
C VAL A 70 -32.64 -45.81 -4.04
N LEU A 71 -31.39 -45.36 -4.11
CA LEU A 71 -30.95 -44.30 -5.01
C LEU A 71 -30.58 -44.93 -6.35
N THR A 72 -30.96 -44.32 -7.45
CA THR A 72 -30.57 -44.74 -8.80
C THR A 72 -30.21 -43.54 -9.65
N TRP A 73 -29.19 -43.68 -10.49
CA TRP A 73 -28.75 -42.67 -11.44
C TRP A 73 -28.23 -43.37 -12.70
N ASN A 74 -28.08 -42.59 -13.77
CA ASN A 74 -27.50 -43.08 -15.02
C ASN A 74 -26.13 -42.43 -15.19
N THR A 75 -25.11 -43.25 -15.45
CA THR A 75 -23.80 -42.79 -15.93
C THR A 75 -23.81 -42.79 -17.46
N GLN A 76 -22.79 -42.26 -18.14
CA GLN A 76 -22.81 -42.15 -19.61
C GLN A 76 -23.17 -43.49 -20.29
N GLY A 77 -24.25 -43.52 -21.06
CA GLY A 77 -24.85 -44.73 -21.68
C GLY A 77 -26.20 -45.12 -21.05
N ASP A 78 -26.70 -46.33 -21.37
CA ASP A 78 -27.91 -46.92 -20.76
C ASP A 78 -27.61 -47.63 -19.42
N THR A 79 -26.41 -47.43 -18.86
CA THR A 79 -25.99 -48.07 -17.61
C THR A 79 -26.63 -47.38 -16.43
N LYS A 80 -27.53 -48.11 -15.75
CA LYS A 80 -28.20 -47.66 -14.53
C LYS A 80 -27.48 -48.21 -13.31
N ASP A 81 -26.91 -47.32 -12.51
CA ASP A 81 -26.33 -47.66 -11.21
C ASP A 81 -27.33 -47.43 -10.09
N SER A 82 -27.10 -48.09 -8.96
CA SER A 82 -27.96 -47.94 -7.79
C SER A 82 -27.21 -48.12 -6.48
N MET A 83 -27.73 -47.51 -5.42
CA MET A 83 -27.21 -47.63 -4.07
C MET A 83 -28.34 -47.74 -3.05
N ARG A 84 -28.20 -48.68 -2.12
CA ARG A 84 -29.10 -48.83 -0.99
C ARG A 84 -28.69 -47.88 0.14
N VAL A 85 -29.69 -47.22 0.74
CA VAL A 85 -29.56 -46.35 1.91
C VAL A 85 -30.45 -46.88 3.01
N ASP A 86 -29.85 -47.41 4.07
CA ASP A 86 -30.58 -47.90 5.23
C ASP A 86 -30.95 -46.75 6.17
N TYR A 87 -32.17 -46.76 6.69
CA TYR A 87 -32.67 -45.78 7.65
C TYR A 87 -32.22 -46.09 9.07
N ASN A 88 -30.92 -45.93 9.32
CA ASN A 88 -30.30 -46.15 10.63
C ASN A 88 -29.58 -44.88 11.11
N GLU A 89 -29.09 -44.91 12.35
CA GLU A 89 -28.39 -43.78 12.96
C GLU A 89 -27.15 -43.35 12.19
N ALA A 90 -26.44 -44.27 11.53
CA ALA A 90 -25.23 -43.96 10.77
C ALA A 90 -25.49 -43.08 9.54
N ASN A 91 -26.71 -43.14 8.99
CA ASN A 91 -27.13 -42.31 7.86
C ASN A 91 -28.04 -41.15 8.29
N PHE A 92 -28.18 -40.85 9.60
CA PHE A 92 -29.04 -39.78 10.08
C PHE A 92 -28.24 -38.52 10.42
N ASP A 93 -28.62 -37.39 9.84
CA ASP A 93 -28.06 -36.08 10.18
C ASP A 93 -28.98 -35.38 11.20
N VAL A 94 -28.53 -35.36 12.45
CA VAL A 94 -29.25 -34.74 13.57
C VAL A 94 -29.50 -33.25 13.35
N LYS A 95 -28.59 -32.54 12.66
CA LYS A 95 -28.74 -31.09 12.43
C LYS A 95 -29.79 -30.79 11.38
N MET A 96 -29.86 -31.60 10.32
CA MET A 96 -30.86 -31.43 9.27
C MET A 96 -32.20 -32.11 9.61
N GLY A 97 -32.21 -33.06 10.55
CA GLY A 97 -33.42 -33.82 10.91
C GLY A 97 -33.84 -34.81 9.83
N GLY A 98 -32.89 -35.33 9.05
CA GLY A 98 -33.14 -36.22 7.92
C GLY A 98 -32.02 -37.24 7.72
N TYR A 99 -32.23 -38.18 6.79
CA TYR A 99 -31.22 -39.16 6.43
C TYR A 99 -30.39 -38.66 5.26
N PHE A 100 -29.18 -39.18 5.07
CA PHE A 100 -28.35 -38.81 3.93
C PHE A 100 -27.52 -39.98 3.42
N LYS A 101 -27.05 -39.82 2.18
CA LYS A 101 -26.00 -40.65 1.60
C LYS A 101 -25.06 -39.80 0.78
N VAL A 102 -23.75 -39.98 0.97
CA VAL A 102 -22.73 -39.46 0.05
C VAL A 102 -22.47 -40.53 -1.00
N VAL A 103 -22.61 -40.15 -2.26
CA VAL A 103 -22.30 -40.97 -3.42
C VAL A 103 -21.03 -40.39 -4.03
N GLU A 104 -19.98 -41.20 -4.09
CA GLU A 104 -18.71 -40.86 -4.74
C GLU A 104 -18.68 -41.44 -6.15
N PHE A 105 -18.07 -40.72 -7.07
CA PHE A 105 -17.98 -41.09 -8.46
C PHE A 105 -16.52 -41.08 -8.91
N VAL A 106 -16.16 -42.00 -9.80
CA VAL A 106 -14.85 -42.01 -10.44
C VAL A 106 -15.02 -41.35 -11.81
N ASP A 107 -14.26 -40.28 -12.05
CA ASP A 107 -14.18 -39.56 -13.33
C ASP A 107 -15.53 -39.06 -13.92
N LEU A 108 -16.58 -38.94 -13.09
CA LEU A 108 -17.86 -38.34 -13.49
C LEU A 108 -17.95 -36.88 -13.03
N GLN A 109 -18.38 -35.99 -13.92
CA GLN A 109 -18.59 -34.58 -13.62
C GLN A 109 -19.75 -34.01 -14.46
N GLY A 110 -20.31 -32.88 -14.02
CA GLY A 110 -21.46 -32.23 -14.65
C GLY A 110 -22.79 -32.56 -13.96
N PRO A 111 -23.92 -32.15 -14.56
CA PRO A 111 -25.24 -32.36 -13.96
C PRO A 111 -25.61 -33.84 -13.93
N LEU A 112 -26.09 -34.30 -12.78
CA LEU A 112 -26.60 -35.66 -12.57
C LEU A 112 -27.99 -35.62 -11.93
N GLU A 113 -28.96 -36.31 -12.55
CA GLU A 113 -30.25 -36.59 -11.93
C GLU A 113 -30.13 -37.84 -11.06
N ILE A 114 -30.55 -37.74 -9.80
CA ILE A 114 -30.64 -38.85 -8.85
C ILE A 114 -32.11 -39.10 -8.55
N LYS A 115 -32.53 -40.36 -8.72
CA LYS A 115 -33.87 -40.84 -8.40
C LYS A 115 -33.84 -41.62 -7.10
N ALA A 116 -34.84 -41.44 -6.26
CA ALA A 116 -34.96 -42.11 -4.98
C ALA A 116 -36.34 -42.77 -4.84
N GLN A 117 -36.36 -43.96 -4.25
CA GLN A 117 -37.57 -44.72 -4.02
C GLN A 117 -37.47 -45.48 -2.70
N ASN A 118 -38.46 -45.32 -1.83
CA ASN A 118 -38.55 -46.07 -0.58
C ASN A 118 -39.02 -47.49 -0.87
N VAL A 119 -38.49 -48.42 -0.09
CA VAL A 119 -38.89 -49.82 -0.05
C VAL A 119 -39.37 -50.14 1.36
N ASP A 120 -40.54 -50.75 1.49
CA ASP A 120 -41.07 -51.21 2.78
C ASP A 120 -40.55 -52.61 3.13
N LEU A 121 -40.92 -53.13 4.32
CA LEU A 121 -40.55 -54.47 4.78
C LEU A 121 -41.12 -55.61 3.92
N PHE A 122 -42.13 -55.33 3.08
CA PHE A 122 -42.77 -56.29 2.19
C PHE A 122 -42.23 -56.23 0.75
N GLY A 123 -41.33 -55.29 0.47
CA GLY A 123 -40.73 -55.09 -0.85
C GLY A 123 -41.53 -54.17 -1.78
N ASN A 124 -42.62 -53.54 -1.30
CA ASN A 124 -43.35 -52.54 -2.06
C ASN A 124 -42.50 -51.28 -2.23
N LYS A 125 -42.66 -50.61 -3.36
CA LYS A 125 -41.89 -49.42 -3.73
C LYS A 125 -42.77 -48.19 -3.71
N SER A 126 -42.25 -47.06 -3.24
CA SER A 126 -42.98 -45.78 -3.28
C SER A 126 -43.07 -45.21 -4.70
N LEU A 127 -43.75 -44.08 -4.88
CA LEU A 127 -43.51 -43.23 -6.06
C LEU A 127 -42.05 -42.76 -6.08
N VAL A 128 -41.52 -42.55 -7.29
CA VAL A 128 -40.15 -42.07 -7.50
C VAL A 128 -40.11 -40.56 -7.28
N GLU A 129 -39.17 -40.11 -6.45
CA GLU A 129 -38.79 -38.71 -6.35
C GLU A 129 -37.45 -38.51 -7.07
N SER A 130 -37.22 -37.34 -7.66
CA SER A 130 -35.93 -37.02 -8.31
C SER A 130 -35.41 -35.64 -7.92
N ILE A 131 -34.09 -35.51 -7.94
CA ILE A 131 -33.36 -34.27 -7.70
C ILE A 131 -32.13 -34.23 -8.59
N SER A 132 -31.68 -33.03 -8.95
CA SER A 132 -30.45 -32.84 -9.71
C SER A 132 -29.42 -32.08 -8.90
N ALA A 133 -28.15 -32.47 -9.04
CA ALA A 133 -27.00 -31.72 -8.53
C ALA A 133 -25.86 -31.77 -9.56
N ASN A 134 -24.90 -30.87 -9.42
CA ASN A 134 -23.71 -30.89 -10.26
C ASN A 134 -22.61 -31.66 -9.53
N ILE A 135 -21.91 -32.53 -10.24
CA ILE A 135 -20.67 -33.13 -9.74
C ILE A 135 -19.52 -32.26 -10.25
N TYR A 136 -18.77 -31.66 -9.33
CA TYR A 136 -17.57 -30.91 -9.69
C TYR A 136 -16.44 -31.89 -9.96
N GLY A 137 -15.67 -31.66 -11.03
CA GLY A 137 -14.53 -32.49 -11.39
C GLY A 137 -13.36 -31.63 -11.88
N THR A 138 -12.31 -32.28 -12.39
CA THR A 138 -11.11 -31.59 -12.89
C THR A 138 -11.44 -30.53 -13.94
N ASP A 139 -12.38 -30.76 -14.83
CA ASP A 139 -12.68 -29.80 -15.91
C ASP A 139 -13.40 -28.58 -15.35
N TYR A 140 -14.30 -28.79 -14.38
CA TYR A 140 -14.94 -27.68 -13.68
C TYR A 140 -13.91 -26.82 -12.93
N VAL A 141 -13.04 -27.45 -12.14
CA VAL A 141 -12.05 -26.74 -11.32
C VAL A 141 -10.99 -26.05 -12.18
N SER A 142 -10.60 -26.63 -13.32
CA SER A 142 -9.66 -26.00 -14.26
C SER A 142 -10.24 -24.79 -15.01
N ALA A 143 -11.57 -24.69 -15.11
CA ALA A 143 -12.25 -23.51 -15.65
C ALA A 143 -12.40 -22.37 -14.62
N LEU A 144 -12.15 -22.63 -13.33
CA LEU A 144 -12.18 -21.59 -12.31
C LEU A 144 -11.00 -20.63 -12.50
N VAL A 145 -11.28 -19.34 -12.31
CA VAL A 145 -10.28 -18.27 -12.48
C VAL A 145 -10.06 -17.57 -11.16
N ASN A 146 -8.79 -17.30 -10.85
CA ASN A 146 -8.37 -16.58 -9.65
C ASN A 146 -8.97 -15.18 -9.56
N SER A 147 -9.22 -14.73 -8.33
CA SER A 147 -9.48 -13.34 -8.00
C SER A 147 -8.27 -12.50 -8.36
N PRO A 148 -8.44 -11.35 -9.03
CA PRO A 148 -7.34 -10.42 -9.24
C PRO A 148 -6.76 -9.97 -7.90
N VAL A 149 -5.46 -9.68 -7.88
CA VAL A 149 -4.78 -9.21 -6.68
C VAL A 149 -3.94 -7.98 -7.00
N LYS A 150 -3.84 -7.08 -6.02
CA LYS A 150 -3.00 -5.87 -6.09
C LYS A 150 -1.97 -5.90 -4.99
N VAL A 151 -0.70 -5.79 -5.35
CA VAL A 151 0.40 -5.62 -4.42
C VAL A 151 0.60 -4.11 -4.21
N SER A 152 0.63 -3.66 -2.95
CA SER A 152 0.92 -2.27 -2.61
C SER A 152 2.31 -1.84 -3.14
N SER A 153 2.45 -0.58 -3.54
CA SER A 153 3.74 0.03 -3.93
C SER A 153 4.84 -0.14 -2.86
N LYS A 154 4.46 -0.01 -1.58
CA LYS A 154 5.30 -0.23 -0.39
C LYS A 154 5.78 -1.66 -0.21
N VAL A 155 5.12 -2.60 -0.87
CA VAL A 155 5.40 -4.04 -0.74
C VAL A 155 5.15 -4.54 0.69
N ASP A 156 4.17 -3.94 1.38
CA ASP A 156 3.75 -4.30 2.74
C ASP A 156 2.38 -5.00 2.78
N LYS A 157 1.66 -5.05 1.65
CA LYS A 157 0.30 -5.61 1.59
C LYS A 157 -0.09 -6.14 0.21
N VAL A 158 -0.89 -7.19 0.21
CA VAL A 158 -1.68 -7.65 -0.94
C VAL A 158 -3.16 -7.41 -0.65
N THR A 159 -3.88 -6.88 -1.63
CA THR A 159 -5.33 -6.73 -1.60
C THR A 159 -5.96 -7.68 -2.61
N PHE A 160 -6.89 -8.50 -2.17
CA PHE A 160 -7.67 -9.39 -3.02
C PHE A 160 -8.93 -8.67 -3.51
N GLU A 161 -9.23 -8.75 -4.80
CA GLU A 161 -10.49 -8.24 -5.34
C GLU A 161 -11.62 -9.25 -5.10
N ASP A 162 -12.83 -8.73 -4.86
CA ASP A 162 -13.99 -9.56 -4.58
C ASP A 162 -14.39 -10.35 -5.84
N ARG A 163 -14.72 -11.62 -5.65
CA ARG A 163 -15.19 -12.51 -6.72
C ARG A 163 -16.36 -13.34 -6.22
N VAL A 164 -17.41 -13.43 -7.03
CA VAL A 164 -18.62 -14.18 -6.69
C VAL A 164 -18.28 -15.65 -6.43
N GLY A 165 -18.79 -16.19 -5.32
CA GLY A 165 -18.52 -17.55 -4.88
C GLY A 165 -17.15 -17.76 -4.24
N ALA A 166 -16.26 -16.77 -4.23
CA ALA A 166 -14.97 -16.89 -3.53
C ALA A 166 -15.18 -16.83 -2.01
N VAL A 167 -14.54 -17.74 -1.29
CA VAL A 167 -14.57 -17.80 0.20
C VAL A 167 -13.21 -17.47 0.84
N GLY A 168 -12.19 -17.22 0.00
CA GLY A 168 -10.87 -16.81 0.43
C GLY A 168 -9.81 -17.10 -0.64
N ASN A 169 -8.55 -16.84 -0.31
CA ASN A 169 -7.42 -17.06 -1.18
C ASN A 169 -6.28 -17.77 -0.43
N ILE A 170 -5.59 -18.67 -1.11
CA ILE A 170 -4.31 -19.22 -0.68
C ILE A 170 -3.22 -18.32 -1.26
N ILE A 171 -2.27 -17.88 -0.44
CA ILE A 171 -1.19 -16.98 -0.83
C ILE A 171 0.18 -17.53 -0.42
N SER A 172 1.18 -17.33 -1.28
CA SER A 172 2.60 -17.50 -1.01
C SER A 172 3.39 -16.45 -1.79
N TYR A 173 4.49 -15.92 -1.28
CA TYR A 173 5.27 -14.89 -1.97
C TYR A 173 6.76 -15.06 -1.78
N GLU A 174 7.54 -14.54 -2.72
CA GLU A 174 9.00 -14.57 -2.69
C GLU A 174 9.54 -13.54 -1.67
N LYS A 175 10.42 -13.99 -0.77
CA LYS A 175 11.11 -13.16 0.20
C LYS A 175 12.45 -12.65 -0.32
N MET A 176 13.02 -11.65 0.34
CA MET A 176 14.32 -11.07 -0.01
C MET A 176 15.45 -12.09 -0.15
N ASP A 177 15.40 -13.19 0.62
CA ASP A 177 16.36 -14.31 0.56
C ASP A 177 16.17 -15.25 -0.66
N GLY A 178 15.16 -14.99 -1.50
CA GLY A 178 14.79 -15.80 -2.68
C GLY A 178 13.91 -17.00 -2.37
N SER A 179 13.60 -17.30 -1.11
CA SER A 179 12.69 -18.37 -0.73
C SER A 179 11.23 -17.90 -0.78
N PHE A 180 10.30 -18.83 -1.03
CA PHE A 180 8.87 -18.56 -0.92
C PHE A 180 8.37 -18.80 0.51
N THR A 181 7.39 -18.01 0.94
CA THR A 181 6.65 -18.32 2.18
C THR A 181 5.83 -19.61 2.03
N PRO A 182 5.48 -20.29 3.13
CA PRO A 182 4.44 -21.31 3.10
C PRO A 182 3.14 -20.76 2.51
N GLU A 183 2.34 -21.66 1.94
CA GLU A 183 0.98 -21.35 1.49
C GLU A 183 0.07 -21.12 2.70
N VAL A 184 -0.62 -19.98 2.73
CA VAL A 184 -1.53 -19.60 3.81
C VAL A 184 -2.91 -19.30 3.24
N PHE A 185 -3.95 -19.85 3.84
CA PHE A 185 -5.33 -19.52 3.49
C PHE A 185 -5.80 -18.25 4.22
N VAL A 186 -6.32 -17.30 3.46
CA VAL A 186 -6.71 -15.96 3.92
C VAL A 186 -8.15 -15.70 3.51
N LYS A 187 -9.00 -15.40 4.49
CA LYS A 187 -10.38 -14.95 4.26
C LYS A 187 -10.51 -13.44 4.13
N ASP A 188 -9.57 -12.72 4.75
CA ASP A 188 -9.59 -11.27 4.76
C ASP A 188 -9.26 -10.69 3.38
N LYS A 189 -9.79 -9.50 3.12
CA LYS A 189 -9.54 -8.75 1.88
C LYS A 189 -8.07 -8.35 1.71
N ASN A 190 -7.31 -8.30 2.80
CA ASN A 190 -5.92 -7.88 2.80
C ASN A 190 -5.04 -8.91 3.48
N TYR A 191 -3.81 -9.04 3.00
CA TYR A 191 -2.76 -9.83 3.65
C TYR A 191 -1.48 -9.01 3.74
N SER A 192 -0.88 -8.94 4.93
CA SER A 192 0.38 -8.22 5.15
C SER A 192 1.57 -8.99 4.63
N LEU A 193 2.46 -8.29 3.93
CA LEU A 193 3.73 -8.82 3.45
C LEU A 193 4.85 -8.42 4.41
N VAL A 194 5.68 -9.40 4.74
CA VAL A 194 6.91 -9.20 5.53
C VAL A 194 8.08 -9.74 4.72
N ASP A 195 9.11 -8.92 4.57
CA ASP A 195 10.34 -9.22 3.82
C ASP A 195 10.11 -9.67 2.37
N ALA A 196 9.03 -9.19 1.73
CA ALA A 196 8.74 -9.49 0.35
C ALA A 196 9.76 -8.86 -0.60
N LYS A 197 10.21 -9.63 -1.59
CA LYS A 197 11.25 -9.21 -2.54
C LYS A 197 10.66 -8.33 -3.64
N ARG A 198 11.11 -7.07 -3.72
CA ARG A 198 10.82 -6.20 -4.86
C ARG A 198 11.28 -6.85 -6.17
N GLY A 199 10.42 -6.85 -7.19
CA GLY A 199 10.66 -7.57 -8.45
C GLY A 199 10.47 -9.09 -8.38
N GLY A 200 10.19 -9.65 -7.21
CA GLY A 200 9.77 -11.04 -7.05
C GLY A 200 8.29 -11.24 -7.39
N VAL A 201 7.73 -12.39 -6.97
CA VAL A 201 6.36 -12.78 -7.31
C VAL A 201 5.51 -13.07 -6.07
N VAL A 202 4.26 -12.62 -6.08
CA VAL A 202 3.17 -13.13 -5.23
C VAL A 202 2.37 -14.16 -6.01
N ARG A 203 2.15 -15.33 -5.41
CA ARG A 203 1.37 -16.44 -5.94
C ARG A 203 0.07 -16.56 -5.18
N THR A 204 -1.06 -16.60 -5.89
CA THR A 204 -2.38 -16.75 -5.27
C THR A 204 -3.27 -17.79 -5.95
N LYS A 205 -4.06 -18.51 -5.16
CA LYS A 205 -5.15 -19.37 -5.62
C LYS A 205 -6.44 -18.95 -4.93
N THR A 206 -7.53 -18.77 -5.67
CA THR A 206 -8.83 -18.52 -5.06
C THR A 206 -9.51 -19.82 -4.70
N ARG A 207 -10.11 -19.84 -3.51
CA ARG A 207 -10.98 -20.92 -3.04
C ARG A 207 -12.43 -20.49 -3.22
N PHE A 208 -13.23 -21.36 -3.80
CA PHE A 208 -14.65 -21.13 -4.06
C PHE A 208 -15.54 -22.06 -3.23
N LEU A 209 -16.72 -21.54 -2.89
CA LEU A 209 -17.90 -22.31 -2.56
C LEU A 209 -18.96 -21.93 -3.60
N ILE A 210 -19.30 -22.85 -4.51
CA ILE A 210 -20.08 -22.51 -5.70
C ILE A 210 -21.52 -22.17 -5.33
N ASN A 211 -22.14 -22.99 -4.47
CA ASN A 211 -23.43 -22.72 -3.84
C ASN A 211 -23.32 -22.86 -2.33
N GLU A 212 -24.14 -22.12 -1.59
CA GLU A 212 -24.14 -22.12 -0.11
C GLU A 212 -24.35 -23.51 0.49
N THR A 213 -25.02 -24.40 -0.24
CA THR A 213 -25.32 -25.76 0.19
C THR A 213 -24.26 -26.78 -0.21
N ASP A 214 -23.24 -26.43 -0.99
CA ASP A 214 -22.27 -27.41 -1.48
C ASP A 214 -21.41 -27.96 -0.33
N ILE A 215 -21.01 -29.21 -0.46
CA ILE A 215 -20.28 -29.94 0.59
C ILE A 215 -18.76 -29.78 0.50
N ASP A 216 -18.25 -29.22 -0.60
CA ASP A 216 -16.83 -29.01 -0.84
C ASP A 216 -16.53 -27.57 -1.24
N THR A 217 -15.36 -27.09 -0.82
CA THR A 217 -14.74 -25.91 -1.42
C THR A 217 -13.77 -26.33 -2.51
N LEU A 218 -13.67 -25.54 -3.58
CA LEU A 218 -12.84 -25.83 -4.74
C LEU A 218 -11.72 -24.80 -4.87
N ASP A 219 -10.47 -25.25 -5.00
CA ASP A 219 -9.33 -24.38 -5.27
C ASP A 219 -9.03 -24.33 -6.76
N VAL A 220 -8.73 -23.14 -7.28
CA VAL A 220 -8.19 -23.03 -8.64
C VAL A 220 -6.90 -23.86 -8.75
N THR A 221 -6.75 -24.57 -9.86
CA THR A 221 -5.65 -25.52 -10.06
C THR A 221 -4.29 -24.83 -10.18
N THR A 222 -4.24 -23.64 -10.78
CA THR A 222 -3.01 -22.88 -11.07
C THR A 222 -2.91 -21.61 -10.22
N PHE A 223 -1.68 -21.23 -9.91
CA PHE A 223 -1.41 -19.94 -9.27
C PHE A 223 -1.61 -18.80 -10.26
N LEU A 224 -2.24 -17.73 -9.80
CA LEU A 224 -2.05 -16.40 -10.36
C LEU A 224 -0.74 -15.84 -9.81
N GLU A 225 0.22 -15.60 -10.70
CA GLU A 225 1.48 -14.93 -10.38
C GLU A 225 1.35 -13.43 -10.64
N THR A 226 1.60 -12.62 -9.61
CA THR A 226 1.59 -11.15 -9.68
C THR A 226 2.95 -10.62 -9.30
N ASN A 227 3.55 -9.81 -10.19
CA ASN A 227 4.86 -9.21 -9.94
C ASN A 227 4.78 -8.20 -8.81
N ILE A 228 5.77 -8.26 -7.92
CA ILE A 228 5.96 -7.28 -6.86
C ILE A 228 6.62 -6.03 -7.45
N PRO A 229 6.09 -4.81 -7.21
CA PRO A 229 6.66 -3.58 -7.74
C PRO A 229 8.15 -3.39 -7.44
N THR A 230 8.91 -2.91 -8.44
CA THR A 230 10.33 -2.56 -8.31
C THR A 230 10.50 -1.07 -8.06
N ASN A 231 11.62 -0.71 -7.43
CA ASN A 231 12.14 0.65 -7.39
C ASN A 231 13.62 0.60 -6.99
N ASP A 232 14.50 0.70 -7.98
CA ASP A 232 15.94 0.59 -7.78
C ASP A 232 16.51 1.76 -6.96
N GLY A 233 15.81 2.90 -6.91
CA GLY A 233 16.22 4.07 -6.14
C GLY A 233 16.25 3.82 -4.63
N ILE A 234 15.46 2.86 -4.12
CA ILE A 234 15.43 2.51 -2.70
C ILE A 234 16.79 1.98 -2.25
N ALA A 235 17.31 0.96 -2.94
CA ALA A 235 18.59 0.34 -2.58
C ALA A 235 19.75 1.33 -2.72
N VAL A 236 19.74 2.16 -3.78
CA VAL A 236 20.78 3.17 -4.03
C VAL A 236 20.77 4.25 -2.96
N TYR A 237 19.61 4.80 -2.61
CA TYR A 237 19.53 5.87 -1.61
C TYR A 237 19.89 5.36 -0.21
N GLU A 238 19.40 4.19 0.20
CA GLU A 238 19.74 3.59 1.51
C GLU A 238 21.22 3.16 1.59
N ALA A 239 21.86 2.82 0.47
CA ALA A 239 23.30 2.62 0.41
C ALA A 239 24.06 3.95 0.53
N LEU A 240 23.60 5.01 -0.16
CA LEU A 240 24.23 6.32 -0.09
C LEU A 240 24.24 6.87 1.34
N LEU A 241 23.15 6.71 2.09
CA LEU A 241 23.05 7.13 3.49
C LEU A 241 24.04 6.42 4.43
N LYS A 242 24.66 5.31 4.01
CA LYS A 242 25.72 4.62 4.76
C LYS A 242 27.12 5.11 4.41
N THR A 243 27.26 5.90 3.34
CA THR A 243 28.50 6.57 2.97
C THR A 243 28.64 7.89 3.71
N SER A 244 29.78 8.58 3.54
CA SER A 244 30.04 9.86 4.20
C SER A 244 30.16 11.00 3.18
N PRO A 245 29.51 12.16 3.40
CA PRO A 245 29.69 13.33 2.53
C PRO A 245 31.11 13.89 2.54
N PHE A 246 31.94 13.51 3.52
CA PHE A 246 33.35 13.88 3.63
C PHE A 246 34.29 12.96 2.84
N SER A 247 33.78 11.86 2.27
CA SER A 247 34.56 10.91 1.47
C SER A 247 33.96 10.77 0.08
N LEU A 248 34.65 11.29 -0.94
CA LEU A 248 34.31 11.07 -2.35
C LEU A 248 35.04 9.83 -2.92
N ASP A 249 34.94 8.71 -2.20
CA ASP A 249 35.45 7.43 -2.67
C ASP A 249 34.61 6.87 -3.85
N ASN A 250 35.10 5.79 -4.45
CA ASN A 250 34.45 5.18 -5.61
C ASN A 250 33.03 4.66 -5.32
N GLU A 251 32.75 4.21 -4.09
CA GLU A 251 31.43 3.72 -3.69
C GLU A 251 30.43 4.88 -3.69
N ARG A 252 30.73 5.96 -2.96
CA ARG A 252 29.88 7.14 -2.92
C ARG A 252 29.70 7.76 -4.31
N LEU A 253 30.78 7.91 -5.08
CA LEU A 253 30.71 8.50 -6.42
C LEU A 253 29.84 7.67 -7.37
N THR A 254 29.84 6.34 -7.24
CA THR A 254 28.96 5.46 -8.03
C THR A 254 27.50 5.67 -7.67
N LEU A 255 27.18 5.75 -6.37
CA LEU A 255 25.81 5.97 -5.89
C LEU A 255 25.28 7.36 -6.28
N LEU A 256 26.09 8.40 -6.09
CA LEU A 256 25.73 9.77 -6.51
C LEU A 256 25.46 9.86 -8.01
N ARG A 257 26.25 9.16 -8.84
CA ARG A 257 26.02 9.11 -10.29
C ARG A 257 24.73 8.40 -10.65
N GLN A 258 24.36 7.32 -9.95
CA GLN A 258 23.08 6.65 -10.17
C GLN A 258 21.90 7.55 -9.79
N ILE A 259 22.02 8.30 -8.70
CA ILE A 259 21.02 9.29 -8.29
C ILE A 259 20.87 10.39 -9.34
N GLU A 260 21.98 10.91 -9.89
CA GLU A 260 21.94 11.88 -10.99
C GLU A 260 21.18 11.30 -12.20
N VAL A 261 21.44 10.04 -12.59
CA VAL A 261 20.68 9.37 -13.66
C VAL A 261 19.18 9.26 -13.35
N PHE A 262 18.82 8.98 -12.09
CA PHE A 262 17.41 8.94 -11.68
C PHE A 262 16.75 10.33 -11.75
N SER A 263 17.46 11.38 -11.38
CA SER A 263 17.00 12.77 -11.54
C SER A 263 16.85 13.13 -13.01
N ASP A 264 17.89 12.90 -13.82
CA ASP A 264 17.95 13.32 -15.22
C ASP A 264 16.88 12.63 -16.09
N SER A 265 16.50 11.40 -15.72
CA SER A 265 15.43 10.65 -16.40
C SER A 265 14.02 11.00 -15.92
N PHE A 266 13.87 11.77 -14.84
CA PHE A 266 12.58 12.13 -14.28
C PHE A 266 12.04 13.45 -14.85
N PRO A 267 10.86 13.46 -15.51
CA PRO A 267 10.35 14.69 -16.13
C PRO A 267 9.93 15.74 -15.10
N LYS A 268 10.38 17.00 -15.26
CA LYS A 268 9.96 18.13 -14.40
C LYS A 268 8.45 18.30 -14.27
N ALA A 269 7.70 18.00 -15.35
CA ALA A 269 6.24 18.07 -15.35
C ALA A 269 5.62 17.05 -14.39
N SER A 270 6.22 15.85 -14.31
CA SER A 270 5.83 14.80 -13.37
C SER A 270 6.14 15.21 -11.94
N PHE A 271 7.24 15.92 -11.68
CA PHE A 271 7.49 16.49 -10.35
C PHE A 271 6.42 17.50 -9.94
N GLY A 272 6.03 18.40 -10.86
CA GLY A 272 4.94 19.35 -10.64
C GLY A 272 3.58 18.70 -10.35
N GLN A 273 3.32 17.50 -10.90
CA GLN A 273 2.14 16.68 -10.55
C GLN A 273 2.30 16.05 -9.18
N TYR A 274 3.45 15.45 -8.90
CA TYR A 274 3.76 14.84 -7.61
C TYR A 274 3.52 15.83 -6.46
N LEU A 275 3.97 17.08 -6.56
CA LEU A 275 3.77 18.11 -5.52
C LEU A 275 2.29 18.44 -5.22
N LYS A 276 1.34 18.03 -6.07
CA LYS A 276 -0.09 18.37 -5.96
C LYS A 276 -0.99 17.20 -5.58
N VAL A 277 -0.52 15.96 -5.69
CA VAL A 277 -1.33 14.79 -5.33
C VAL A 277 -1.48 14.65 -3.82
N THR A 278 -2.46 13.84 -3.38
CA THR A 278 -2.66 13.51 -1.97
C THR A 278 -1.43 12.81 -1.38
N ASP A 279 -1.31 12.80 -0.04
CA ASP A 279 -0.21 12.11 0.64
C ASP A 279 -0.22 10.59 0.33
N GLU A 280 -1.38 9.95 0.25
CA GLU A 280 -1.48 8.53 -0.12
C GLU A 280 -0.94 8.27 -1.55
N ALA A 281 -1.36 9.08 -2.52
CA ALA A 281 -0.89 8.94 -3.90
C ALA A 281 0.60 9.29 -4.05
N SER A 282 1.11 10.25 -3.28
CA SER A 282 2.53 10.61 -3.33
C SER A 282 3.41 9.48 -2.81
N MET A 283 2.99 8.81 -1.74
CA MET A 283 3.69 7.65 -1.20
C MET A 283 3.75 6.53 -2.25
N ASP A 284 2.66 6.26 -2.96
CA ASP A 284 2.68 5.30 -4.07
C ASP A 284 3.69 5.67 -5.17
N MET A 285 3.75 6.96 -5.54
CA MET A 285 4.73 7.47 -6.50
C MET A 285 6.17 7.32 -6.00
N GLU A 286 6.44 7.62 -4.73
CA GLU A 286 7.76 7.49 -4.10
C GLU A 286 8.25 6.05 -4.13
N TYR A 287 7.38 5.07 -3.87
CA TYR A 287 7.75 3.66 -3.89
C TYR A 287 7.81 3.03 -5.28
N THR A 288 7.45 3.77 -6.33
CA THR A 288 7.52 3.31 -7.74
C THR A 288 8.44 4.17 -8.62
N THR A 289 8.92 5.31 -8.13
CA THR A 289 9.79 6.23 -8.87
C THR A 289 11.09 6.47 -8.10
N PRO A 290 12.26 6.11 -8.67
CA PRO A 290 13.55 6.16 -7.96
C PRO A 290 13.90 7.48 -7.28
N ILE A 291 13.89 8.60 -8.00
CA ILE A 291 14.29 9.88 -7.43
C ILE A 291 13.27 10.45 -6.43
N LEU A 292 11.99 10.12 -6.59
CA LEU A 292 10.95 10.54 -5.65
C LEU A 292 11.11 9.83 -4.29
N TYR A 293 11.55 8.56 -4.29
CA TYR A 293 11.89 7.89 -3.02
C TYR A 293 12.92 8.69 -2.24
N ALA A 294 14.01 9.12 -2.88
CA ALA A 294 15.05 9.92 -2.23
C ALA A 294 14.51 11.25 -1.70
N TYR A 295 13.68 11.95 -2.48
CA TYR A 295 13.02 13.20 -2.08
C TYR A 295 12.15 13.03 -0.83
N GLY A 296 11.21 12.08 -0.84
CA GLY A 296 10.30 11.84 0.29
C GLY A 296 11.04 11.31 1.52
N ARG A 297 11.90 10.31 1.34
CA ARG A 297 12.67 9.67 2.41
C ARG A 297 13.63 10.64 3.11
N ALA A 298 14.23 11.58 2.37
CA ALA A 298 15.07 12.63 2.94
C ALA A 298 14.28 13.52 3.91
N PHE A 299 13.06 13.91 3.56
CA PHE A 299 12.21 14.70 4.45
C PHE A 299 11.87 13.94 5.74
N ASP A 300 11.43 12.67 5.62
CA ASP A 300 11.12 11.85 6.80
C ASP A 300 12.35 11.70 7.70
N LYS A 301 13.53 11.44 7.11
CA LYS A 301 14.78 11.34 7.85
C LYS A 301 15.11 12.63 8.61
N VAL A 302 15.08 13.79 7.93
CA VAL A 302 15.37 15.08 8.56
C VAL A 302 14.35 15.39 9.64
N MET A 303 13.07 15.16 9.37
CA MET A 303 11.98 15.39 10.32
C MET A 303 12.18 14.59 11.60
N ASP A 304 12.48 13.29 11.50
CA ASP A 304 12.68 12.44 12.67
C ASP A 304 13.96 12.79 13.42
N GLU A 305 15.06 13.03 12.70
CA GLU A 305 16.30 13.44 13.35
C GLU A 305 16.20 14.81 14.02
N VAL A 306 15.47 15.77 13.47
CA VAL A 306 15.26 17.09 14.09
C VAL A 306 14.48 16.95 15.40
N LYS A 307 13.48 16.07 15.46
CA LYS A 307 12.73 15.78 16.70
C LYS A 307 13.62 15.13 17.76
N GLU A 308 14.40 14.13 17.36
CA GLU A 308 15.07 13.22 18.29
C GLU A 308 16.47 13.71 18.69
N THR A 309 17.17 14.43 17.82
CA THR A 309 18.55 14.85 18.07
C THR A 309 18.62 15.89 19.18
N GLN A 310 19.31 15.54 20.26
CA GLN A 310 19.75 16.47 21.29
C GLN A 310 21.18 16.92 20.96
N VAL A 311 21.37 18.23 20.75
CA VAL A 311 22.67 18.79 20.38
C VAL A 311 23.44 19.15 21.64
N ALA A 312 24.67 18.63 21.77
CA ALA A 312 25.53 18.90 22.92
C ALA A 312 26.07 20.33 22.89
N TYR A 313 26.37 20.88 24.07
CA TYR A 313 27.06 22.17 24.20
C TYR A 313 28.39 22.16 23.43
N GLY A 314 28.65 23.24 22.69
CA GLY A 314 29.79 23.39 21.80
C GLY A 314 29.62 22.71 20.43
N SER A 315 28.40 22.28 20.07
CA SER A 315 28.13 21.56 18.82
C SER A 315 26.94 22.13 18.04
N VAL A 316 26.88 21.84 16.74
CA VAL A 316 25.77 22.17 15.85
C VAL A 316 25.47 20.97 14.95
N ALA A 317 24.20 20.67 14.70
CA ALA A 317 23.79 19.72 13.69
C ALA A 317 23.21 20.46 12.47
N VAL A 318 23.67 20.08 11.28
CA VAL A 318 23.28 20.68 9.99
C VAL A 318 22.75 19.59 9.07
N TRP A 319 21.52 19.73 8.60
CA TRP A 319 20.90 18.81 7.66
C TRP A 319 20.67 19.49 6.32
N LEU A 320 21.09 18.85 5.23
CA LEU A 320 20.61 19.19 3.90
C LEU A 320 19.25 18.50 3.68
N LEU A 321 18.20 19.27 3.44
CA LEU A 321 16.87 18.72 3.16
C LEU A 321 16.70 18.37 1.69
N TYR A 322 16.73 19.37 0.81
CA TYR A 322 16.51 19.25 -0.63
C TYR A 322 17.07 20.50 -1.32
N ASN A 323 17.59 20.36 -2.54
CA ASN A 323 18.18 21.47 -3.30
C ASN A 323 19.29 22.20 -2.51
N MET A 324 18.97 23.35 -1.91
CA MET A 324 19.81 24.04 -0.93
C MET A 324 19.06 24.45 0.35
N GLY A 325 17.95 23.79 0.67
CA GLY A 325 17.25 23.99 1.92
C GLY A 325 17.95 23.26 3.06
N TYR A 326 18.25 23.97 4.15
CA TYR A 326 18.90 23.43 5.33
C TYR A 326 18.04 23.59 6.57
N VAL A 327 18.13 22.61 7.47
CA VAL A 327 17.72 22.73 8.87
C VAL A 327 18.98 22.69 9.73
N VAL A 328 19.06 23.57 10.72
CA VAL A 328 20.22 23.68 11.61
C VAL A 328 19.74 23.69 13.05
N LYS A 329 20.39 22.92 13.91
CA LYS A 329 20.06 22.81 15.33
C LYS A 329 21.29 23.02 16.20
N THR A 330 21.16 23.90 17.17
CA THR A 330 22.09 24.14 18.26
C THR A 330 21.46 23.66 19.58
N PRO A 331 22.15 23.72 20.72
CA PRO A 331 21.54 23.42 22.02
C PRO A 331 20.38 24.36 22.39
N SER A 332 20.39 25.60 21.90
CA SER A 332 19.42 26.63 22.27
C SER A 332 18.45 27.05 21.16
N ALA A 333 18.66 26.62 19.92
CA ALA A 333 17.81 27.03 18.80
C ALA A 333 17.82 26.03 17.63
N THR A 334 16.73 25.99 16.88
CA THR A 334 16.59 25.28 15.61
C THR A 334 16.08 26.24 14.55
N PHE A 335 16.66 26.26 13.35
CA PHE A 335 16.24 27.17 12.29
C PHE A 335 16.35 26.57 10.91
N GLY A 336 15.57 27.11 9.98
CA GLY A 336 15.61 26.75 8.57
C GLY A 336 16.22 27.86 7.71
N ILE A 337 16.90 27.48 6.62
CA ILE A 337 17.28 28.39 5.54
C ILE A 337 16.84 27.77 4.21
N ASP A 338 16.09 28.53 3.39
CA ASP A 338 15.59 28.09 2.07
C ASP A 338 14.88 26.72 2.07
N VAL A 339 14.14 26.44 3.14
CA VAL A 339 13.42 25.17 3.30
C VAL A 339 12.24 25.11 2.32
N ASP A 340 12.41 24.35 1.23
CA ASP A 340 11.34 23.98 0.29
C ASP A 340 11.13 22.46 0.23
N HIS A 341 9.90 22.04 0.51
CA HIS A 341 9.44 20.66 0.40
C HIS A 341 7.92 20.62 0.39
N ARG A 342 7.27 19.63 -0.25
CA ARG A 342 5.80 19.49 -0.23
C ARG A 342 5.19 19.44 1.18
N TRP A 343 5.99 19.01 2.15
CA TRP A 343 5.61 18.89 3.56
C TRP A 343 6.35 19.87 4.47
N ALA A 344 7.04 20.89 3.91
CA ALA A 344 7.86 21.83 4.68
C ALA A 344 7.10 22.47 5.85
N GLU A 345 5.80 22.71 5.71
CA GLU A 345 4.94 23.25 6.78
C GLU A 345 4.94 22.38 8.07
N LYS A 346 5.18 21.06 7.96
CA LYS A 346 5.31 20.16 9.12
C LYS A 346 6.54 20.46 9.98
N LEU A 347 7.53 21.20 9.48
CA LEU A 347 8.71 21.61 10.24
C LEU A 347 8.43 22.79 11.17
N GLU A 348 7.35 23.57 10.95
CA GLU A 348 7.03 24.76 11.74
C GLU A 348 7.18 24.53 13.25
N PRO A 349 6.62 23.48 13.88
CA PRO A 349 6.69 23.30 15.32
C PRO A 349 8.11 23.22 15.87
N TYR A 350 9.07 22.81 15.04
CA TYR A 350 10.46 22.56 15.43
C TYR A 350 11.41 23.69 15.05
N LEU A 351 10.98 24.67 14.26
CA LEU A 351 11.81 25.81 13.90
C LEU A 351 11.49 27.01 14.81
N ASP A 352 12.53 27.69 15.27
CA ASP A 352 12.45 28.94 16.02
C ASP A 352 12.39 30.15 15.07
N PHE A 353 13.08 30.08 13.93
CA PHE A 353 12.99 31.06 12.86
C PHE A 353 13.30 30.44 11.49
N LEU A 354 12.97 31.19 10.43
CA LEU A 354 13.22 30.83 9.04
C LEU A 354 13.91 31.98 8.31
N CYS A 355 14.98 31.68 7.57
CA CYS A 355 15.61 32.59 6.62
C CYS A 355 15.24 32.16 5.20
N VAL A 356 14.78 33.10 4.36
CA VAL A 356 14.47 32.83 2.96
C VAL A 356 15.19 33.84 2.08
N THR A 357 16.09 33.35 1.24
CA THR A 357 17.03 34.19 0.49
C THR A 357 16.31 35.02 -0.56
N HIS A 358 15.35 34.44 -1.28
CA HIS A 358 14.56 35.12 -2.31
C HIS A 358 13.28 34.35 -2.64
N ASN A 359 12.42 34.93 -3.49
CA ASN A 359 11.05 34.47 -3.72
C ASN A 359 10.88 33.45 -4.86
N HIS A 360 11.96 32.79 -5.31
CA HIS A 360 11.81 31.67 -6.22
C HIS A 360 11.26 30.44 -5.49
N VAL A 361 10.48 29.67 -6.24
CA VAL A 361 9.63 28.62 -5.65
C VAL A 361 10.46 27.50 -5.02
N ASP A 362 11.66 27.22 -5.53
CA ASP A 362 12.61 26.21 -5.05
C ASP A 362 13.41 26.64 -3.81
N HIS A 363 13.15 27.85 -3.29
CA HIS A 363 13.70 28.40 -2.04
C HIS A 363 12.61 28.83 -1.05
N ALA A 364 11.48 29.33 -1.55
CA ALA A 364 10.43 29.98 -0.75
C ALA A 364 9.14 29.16 -0.65
N HIS A 365 9.04 28.34 0.40
CA HIS A 365 7.80 27.63 0.70
C HIS A 365 6.79 28.52 1.45
N THR A 366 5.93 29.20 0.68
CA THR A 366 4.95 30.19 1.19
C THR A 366 4.09 29.71 2.35
N LYS A 367 3.61 28.45 2.32
CA LYS A 367 2.82 27.88 3.42
C LYS A 367 3.61 27.75 4.72
N LEU A 368 4.89 27.36 4.65
CA LEU A 368 5.76 27.28 5.83
C LEU A 368 6.00 28.69 6.40
N MET A 369 6.28 29.66 5.53
CA MET A 369 6.46 31.06 5.95
C MET A 369 5.21 31.60 6.66
N ASP A 370 4.02 31.35 6.11
CA ASP A 370 2.75 31.74 6.72
C ASP A 370 2.47 31.01 8.04
N ALA A 371 2.78 29.72 8.13
CA ALA A 371 2.65 28.95 9.36
C ALA A 371 3.57 29.48 10.48
N MET A 372 4.83 29.78 10.16
CA MET A 372 5.79 30.39 11.08
C MET A 372 5.30 31.77 11.56
N ASN A 373 4.93 32.65 10.64
CA ASN A 373 4.46 34.01 10.97
C ASN A 373 3.19 33.99 11.83
N LYS A 374 2.24 33.09 11.54
CA LYS A 374 1.02 32.91 12.34
C LYS A 374 1.30 32.51 13.80
N LYS A 375 2.44 31.87 14.06
CA LYS A 375 2.91 31.50 15.41
C LYS A 375 3.80 32.56 16.05
N GLY A 376 3.99 33.70 15.39
CA GLY A 376 4.87 34.78 15.84
C GLY A 376 6.35 34.43 15.72
N LYS A 377 6.70 33.38 14.95
CA LYS A 377 8.09 32.98 14.71
C LYS A 377 8.70 33.82 13.58
N PRO A 378 9.94 34.34 13.74
CA PRO A 378 10.56 35.21 12.75
C PRO A 378 10.71 34.56 11.37
N VAL A 379 10.33 35.30 10.33
CA VAL A 379 10.62 34.97 8.92
C VAL A 379 11.45 36.08 8.30
N LEU A 380 12.74 35.84 8.11
CA LEU A 380 13.69 36.81 7.57
C LEU A 380 13.76 36.70 6.06
N SER A 381 13.51 37.82 5.37
CA SER A 381 13.66 37.93 3.91
C SER A 381 13.61 39.39 3.45
N ASN A 382 13.88 39.64 2.16
CA ASN A 382 13.68 40.93 1.50
C ASN A 382 12.33 41.09 0.79
N PHE A 383 11.46 40.07 0.81
CA PHE A 383 10.20 40.04 0.05
C PHE A 383 8.97 39.68 0.87
N TYR A 384 9.10 38.92 1.97
CA TYR A 384 7.99 38.51 2.81
C TYR A 384 7.60 39.63 3.78
N ASP A 385 6.68 40.47 3.34
CA ASP A 385 6.33 41.70 4.03
C ASP A 385 5.27 41.52 5.13
N LYS A 386 4.74 40.30 5.32
CA LYS A 386 3.82 39.98 6.43
C LYS A 386 4.52 40.02 7.79
N ASP A 387 5.83 39.76 7.82
CA ASP A 387 6.67 39.93 9.01
C ASP A 387 7.47 41.24 8.95
N LYS A 388 6.79 42.37 9.24
CA LYS A 388 7.40 43.70 9.14
C LYS A 388 8.67 43.89 10.00
N LYS A 389 8.84 43.10 11.07
CA LYS A 389 10.02 43.19 11.95
C LYS A 389 11.27 42.59 11.29
N TYR A 390 11.09 41.47 10.60
CA TYR A 390 12.16 40.67 10.00
C TYR A 390 12.29 40.83 8.48
N TYR A 391 11.39 41.61 7.86
CA TYR A 391 11.49 42.12 6.50
C TYR A 391 12.58 43.21 6.36
N ALA A 392 13.50 43.04 5.39
CA ALA A 392 14.52 44.05 5.07
C ALA A 392 14.98 44.01 3.61
N LYS A 393 14.88 45.15 2.91
CA LYS A 393 15.35 45.31 1.52
C LYS A 393 16.82 45.69 1.36
N ASP A 394 17.45 46.07 2.46
CA ASP A 394 18.86 46.43 2.56
C ASP A 394 19.53 45.55 3.63
N ALA A 395 20.86 45.49 3.61
CA ALA A 395 21.65 44.80 4.60
C ALA A 395 21.23 45.18 6.04
N LYS A 396 21.01 44.17 6.88
CA LYS A 396 20.52 44.36 8.26
C LYS A 396 21.13 43.32 9.18
N SER A 397 21.21 43.66 10.47
CA SER A 397 21.58 42.73 11.52
C SER A 397 20.37 42.43 12.40
N PHE A 398 20.20 41.17 12.75
CA PHE A 398 19.14 40.68 13.63
C PHE A 398 19.76 39.89 14.79
N THR A 399 19.01 39.79 15.89
CA THR A 399 19.32 38.93 17.02
C THR A 399 18.06 38.18 17.43
N ILE A 400 18.16 36.85 17.52
CA ILE A 400 17.09 35.94 17.92
C ILE A 400 17.69 34.98 18.95
N GLY A 401 17.33 35.15 20.22
CA GLY A 401 18.00 34.43 21.31
C GLY A 401 19.52 34.69 21.28
N ASN A 402 20.31 33.62 21.29
CA ASN A 402 21.77 33.66 21.22
C ASN A 402 22.32 33.81 19.79
N ILE A 403 21.44 33.80 18.78
CA ILE A 403 21.84 33.81 17.38
C ILE A 403 21.86 35.23 16.85
N LYS A 404 23.00 35.62 16.28
CA LYS A 404 23.16 36.87 15.53
C LYS A 404 23.15 36.56 14.05
N ILE A 405 22.41 37.35 13.27
CA ILE A 405 22.26 37.18 11.83
C ILE A 405 22.65 38.48 11.16
N ARG A 406 23.59 38.43 10.23
CA ARG A 406 23.97 39.55 9.36
C ARG A 406 23.55 39.23 7.94
N THR A 407 23.01 40.22 7.25
CA THR A 407 22.63 40.09 5.83
C THR A 407 23.38 41.07 4.95
N ASP A 408 23.52 40.70 3.69
CA ASP A 408 23.79 41.60 2.58
C ASP A 408 22.82 41.28 1.43
N ILE A 409 22.75 42.15 0.43
CA ILE A 409 21.77 42.04 -0.67
C ILE A 409 22.52 42.02 -1.99
N THR A 410 22.25 40.98 -2.79
CA THR A 410 22.97 40.71 -4.04
C THR A 410 22.01 40.58 -5.22
N ASP A 411 22.55 40.67 -6.43
CA ASP A 411 21.80 40.29 -7.63
C ASP A 411 21.55 38.77 -7.69
N HIS A 412 20.57 38.33 -8.45
CA HIS A 412 20.36 36.90 -8.72
C HIS A 412 21.32 36.43 -9.82
N LEU A 413 22.38 35.69 -9.47
CA LEU A 413 23.37 35.14 -10.42
C LEU A 413 24.00 36.15 -11.40
N ARG A 414 24.07 37.43 -11.01
CA ARG A 414 24.49 38.58 -11.86
C ARG A 414 23.54 38.91 -13.01
N ASP A 415 22.30 38.42 -12.96
CA ASP A 415 21.27 38.75 -13.94
C ASP A 415 20.85 40.23 -13.80
N PRO A 416 21.05 41.07 -14.82
CA PRO A 416 20.65 42.47 -14.78
C PRO A 416 19.13 42.67 -14.65
N ALA A 417 18.30 41.65 -14.94
CA ALA A 417 16.86 41.71 -14.76
C ALA A 417 16.41 41.51 -13.30
N LEU A 418 17.29 40.97 -12.44
CA LEU A 418 16.99 40.64 -11.05
C LEU A 418 18.03 41.26 -10.08
N PRO A 419 18.15 42.60 -10.05
CA PRO A 419 19.09 43.27 -9.16
C PRO A 419 18.59 43.26 -7.72
N LYS A 420 19.51 43.19 -6.75
CA LYS A 420 19.18 43.21 -5.30
C LYS A 420 18.09 42.22 -4.88
N PHE A 421 18.06 41.07 -5.53
CA PHE A 421 16.99 40.10 -5.44
C PHE A 421 17.22 39.07 -4.34
N VAL A 422 18.48 38.75 -4.05
CA VAL A 422 18.86 37.69 -3.10
C VAL A 422 19.41 38.30 -1.82
N THR A 423 18.89 37.85 -0.68
CA THR A 423 19.45 38.11 0.65
C THR A 423 20.38 36.98 1.02
N VAL A 424 21.65 37.29 1.31
CA VAL A 424 22.58 36.31 1.87
C VAL A 424 22.54 36.36 3.39
N PHE A 425 22.62 35.20 4.05
CA PHE A 425 22.49 35.10 5.50
C PHE A 425 23.77 34.57 6.13
N ARG A 426 24.45 35.41 6.91
CA ARG A 426 25.49 34.98 7.84
C ARG A 426 24.89 34.78 9.22
N VAL A 427 24.90 33.55 9.70
CA VAL A 427 24.34 33.15 11.00
C VAL A 427 25.49 32.82 11.96
N GLU A 428 25.52 33.48 13.11
CA GLU A 428 26.53 33.36 14.15
C GLU A 428 25.84 32.80 15.41
N CYS A 429 26.11 31.53 15.75
CA CYS A 429 25.27 30.73 16.65
C CYS A 429 25.62 30.84 18.15
N GLY A 430 26.61 31.66 18.51
CA GLY A 430 26.97 31.93 19.91
C GLY A 430 27.71 30.80 20.64
N PRO A 431 28.01 30.99 21.94
CA PRO A 431 28.94 30.13 22.69
C PRO A 431 28.47 28.68 22.91
N ASP A 432 27.16 28.45 23.07
CA ASP A 432 26.61 27.10 23.24
C ASP A 432 26.67 26.27 21.96
N ALA A 433 26.80 26.91 20.81
CA ALA A 433 27.12 26.29 19.53
C ALA A 433 28.63 26.24 19.23
N GLY A 434 29.50 26.51 20.21
CA GLY A 434 30.95 26.54 19.99
C GLY A 434 31.39 27.72 19.12
N ASN A 435 30.61 28.81 19.12
CA ASN A 435 30.76 29.98 18.25
C ASN A 435 30.71 29.67 16.75
N PHE A 436 30.01 28.58 16.36
CA PHE A 436 29.82 28.22 14.97
C PHE A 436 29.21 29.36 14.15
N SER A 437 29.76 29.59 12.96
CA SER A 437 29.31 30.58 12.00
C SER A 437 29.13 29.99 10.61
N MET A 438 27.99 30.29 9.97
CA MET A 438 27.71 29.84 8.60
C MET A 438 27.23 30.98 7.70
N LEU A 439 27.56 30.90 6.42
CA LEU A 439 27.06 31.80 5.38
C LEU A 439 26.26 30.97 4.36
N HIS A 440 25.01 31.32 4.17
CA HIS A 440 24.19 30.77 3.09
C HIS A 440 24.12 31.79 1.94
N CYS A 441 24.72 31.43 0.80
CA CYS A 441 24.87 32.35 -0.33
C CYS A 441 23.64 32.44 -1.25
N GLY A 442 22.69 31.49 -1.14
CA GLY A 442 21.55 31.42 -2.06
C GLY A 442 21.96 31.49 -3.53
N ASP A 443 21.09 32.04 -4.37
CA ASP A 443 21.36 32.28 -5.79
C ASP A 443 22.03 33.64 -6.05
N SER A 444 22.97 34.02 -5.17
CA SER A 444 23.62 35.32 -5.23
C SER A 444 24.47 35.56 -6.47
N GLY A 445 24.85 36.82 -6.68
CA GLY A 445 25.75 37.24 -7.75
C GLY A 445 27.23 36.90 -7.48
N PHE A 446 27.58 36.48 -6.27
CA PHE A 446 28.96 36.20 -5.84
C PHE A 446 29.92 37.35 -6.24
N ARG A 447 29.54 38.61 -5.99
CA ARG A 447 30.42 39.76 -6.19
C ARG A 447 30.88 40.27 -4.82
N PRO A 448 32.20 40.39 -4.55
CA PRO A 448 32.67 40.79 -3.21
C PRO A 448 32.08 42.10 -2.69
N ASN A 449 31.89 43.11 -3.55
CA ASN A 449 31.28 44.38 -3.15
C ASN A 449 29.83 44.27 -2.65
N GLU A 450 29.15 43.15 -2.87
CA GLU A 450 27.79 42.84 -2.39
C GLU A 450 27.80 41.90 -1.17
N PHE A 451 28.97 41.62 -0.58
CA PHE A 451 29.16 40.73 0.57
C PHE A 451 29.88 41.41 1.74
N THR A 452 30.16 42.71 1.65
CA THR A 452 30.94 43.46 2.66
C THR A 452 30.29 43.44 4.05
N LYS A 453 28.98 43.21 4.17
CA LYS A 453 28.29 43.12 5.47
C LYS A 453 28.33 41.72 6.08
N VAL A 454 28.79 40.72 5.33
CA VAL A 454 28.88 39.31 5.74
C VAL A 454 30.31 38.74 5.65
N GLU A 455 31.30 39.56 5.32
CA GLU A 455 32.73 39.22 5.18
C GLU A 455 33.40 38.73 6.47
N GLY A 456 34.60 38.16 6.31
CA GLY A 456 35.51 37.73 7.39
C GLY A 456 35.56 36.21 7.62
N PRO A 457 36.29 35.75 8.66
CA PRO A 457 36.45 34.32 8.97
C PRO A 457 35.11 33.61 9.15
N LEU A 458 35.02 32.36 8.70
CA LEU A 458 33.76 31.61 8.66
C LEU A 458 34.02 30.12 8.94
N ASP A 459 33.09 29.41 9.59
CA ASP A 459 33.24 27.97 9.76
C ASP A 459 32.68 27.19 8.56
N LEU A 460 31.49 27.57 8.06
CA LEU A 460 30.83 26.92 6.94
C LEU A 460 30.29 27.90 5.90
N ALA A 461 30.69 27.76 4.63
CA ALA A 461 30.03 28.40 3.49
C ALA A 461 29.12 27.39 2.76
N VAL A 462 27.86 27.77 2.50
CA VAL A 462 26.95 27.02 1.62
C VAL A 462 26.92 27.72 0.27
N LEU A 463 27.51 27.07 -0.71
CA LEU A 463 27.58 27.50 -2.10
C LEU A 463 26.55 26.74 -2.94
N ARG A 464 26.45 27.09 -4.22
CA ARG A 464 25.66 26.29 -5.16
C ARG A 464 26.52 25.12 -5.61
N TRP A 465 27.02 25.11 -6.83
CA TRP A 465 27.66 23.94 -7.41
C TRP A 465 29.13 24.17 -7.75
N GLY A 466 29.74 25.17 -7.10
CA GLY A 466 31.17 25.46 -7.19
C GLY A 466 31.58 26.14 -8.50
N ALA A 467 30.63 26.77 -9.21
CA ALA A 467 30.94 27.46 -10.46
C ALA A 467 32.07 28.48 -10.25
N PRO A 468 32.95 28.74 -11.25
CA PRO A 468 34.13 29.58 -11.05
C PRO A 468 33.87 30.93 -10.37
N ARG A 469 32.75 31.59 -10.70
CA ARG A 469 32.32 32.87 -10.07
C ARG A 469 32.09 32.78 -8.55
N GLU A 470 31.73 31.61 -8.04
CA GLU A 470 31.44 31.41 -6.61
C GLU A 470 32.73 31.55 -5.77
N ASN A 471 33.89 31.34 -6.39
CA ASN A 471 35.20 31.57 -5.79
C ASN A 471 35.59 33.05 -5.65
N ASP A 472 34.79 33.98 -6.18
CA ASP A 472 35.09 35.41 -6.07
C ASP A 472 34.89 35.90 -4.64
N ILE A 473 33.99 35.27 -3.86
CA ILE A 473 33.73 35.60 -2.45
C ILE A 473 34.58 34.78 -1.46
N LEU A 474 35.46 33.90 -1.95
CA LEU A 474 36.37 33.10 -1.11
C LEU A 474 37.76 33.73 -1.06
N GLY A 475 38.19 34.13 0.13
CA GLY A 475 39.47 34.80 0.36
C GLY A 475 39.46 35.75 1.56
N THR A 476 40.47 36.62 1.65
CA THR A 476 40.69 37.53 2.79
C THR A 476 40.49 39.01 2.44
N GLY A 477 40.13 39.33 1.19
CA GLY A 477 39.84 40.68 0.75
C GLY A 477 38.48 41.20 1.22
N SER A 478 38.22 42.49 0.98
CA SER A 478 36.92 43.09 1.28
C SER A 478 35.82 42.41 0.47
N GLY A 479 34.74 42.03 1.14
CA GLY A 479 33.64 41.29 0.55
C GLY A 479 33.86 39.79 0.45
N GLN A 480 34.97 39.28 0.99
CA GLN A 480 35.29 37.85 0.97
C GLN A 480 35.15 37.21 2.35
N VAL A 481 34.92 35.90 2.34
CA VAL A 481 34.90 35.05 3.52
C VAL A 481 35.99 33.99 3.42
N GLU A 482 36.48 33.58 4.59
CA GLU A 482 37.50 32.55 4.74
C GLU A 482 36.87 31.34 5.47
N PRO A 483 36.15 30.46 4.74
CA PRO A 483 35.51 29.31 5.35
C PRO A 483 36.50 28.18 5.65
N LYS A 484 36.34 27.55 6.81
CA LYS A 484 37.00 26.26 7.10
C LYS A 484 36.45 25.13 6.26
N TYR A 485 35.14 25.15 6.00
CA TYR A 485 34.43 24.18 5.17
C TYR A 485 33.53 24.88 4.14
N ALA A 486 33.46 24.34 2.94
CA ALA A 486 32.49 24.73 1.91
C ALA A 486 31.60 23.54 1.57
N ILE A 487 30.30 23.77 1.46
CA ILE A 487 29.35 22.79 0.92
C ILE A 487 28.97 23.22 -0.50
N LEU A 488 29.04 22.26 -1.43
CA LEU A 488 28.41 22.39 -2.75
C LEU A 488 27.02 21.75 -2.68
N SER A 489 26.00 22.57 -2.93
CA SER A 489 24.57 22.31 -2.81
C SER A 489 23.82 22.78 -4.08
N HIS A 490 22.52 23.03 -3.98
CA HIS A 490 21.66 23.42 -5.12
C HIS A 490 21.71 22.42 -6.29
N LEU A 491 21.87 21.13 -5.95
CA LEU A 491 22.09 20.06 -6.91
C LEU A 491 20.80 19.29 -7.19
N ILE A 492 20.66 18.89 -8.46
CA ILE A 492 19.61 18.03 -8.97
C ILE A 492 18.17 18.42 -8.55
N GLU A 493 17.90 19.73 -8.48
CA GLU A 493 16.58 20.30 -8.25
C GLU A 493 15.60 19.86 -9.37
N LEU A 494 14.50 19.22 -8.99
CA LEU A 494 13.58 18.47 -9.86
C LEU A 494 12.54 19.34 -10.60
N ARG A 495 12.46 20.65 -10.34
CA ARG A 495 11.59 21.59 -11.09
C ARG A 495 12.29 22.12 -12.34
N HIS A 496 13.61 22.04 -12.41
CA HIS A 496 14.40 22.43 -13.58
C HIS A 496 14.66 21.27 -14.55
N ASP A 497 14.92 21.60 -15.81
CA ASP A 497 15.41 20.61 -16.76
C ASP A 497 16.87 20.26 -16.42
N PRO A 498 17.32 19.01 -16.66
CA PRO A 498 18.68 18.58 -16.39
C PRO A 498 19.75 19.48 -17.03
N TYR A 499 20.95 19.47 -16.43
CA TYR A 499 22.09 20.25 -16.92
C TYR A 499 22.29 20.04 -18.45
N PRO A 500 22.53 21.11 -19.22
CA PRO A 500 22.80 22.50 -18.81
C PRO A 500 21.56 23.40 -18.67
N ASN A 501 20.34 22.84 -18.67
CA ASN A 501 19.10 23.60 -18.85
C ASN A 501 18.43 24.05 -17.54
N GLY A 502 19.24 24.51 -16.57
CA GLY A 502 18.77 25.11 -15.31
C GLY A 502 19.23 24.35 -14.07
N GLN A 503 19.08 23.02 -14.07
CA GLN A 503 19.50 22.18 -12.96
C GLN A 503 21.04 22.10 -12.88
N ALA A 504 21.60 22.23 -11.66
CA ALA A 504 23.01 21.91 -11.45
C ALA A 504 23.19 20.40 -11.26
N SER A 505 24.22 19.86 -11.91
CA SER A 505 24.49 18.43 -11.98
C SER A 505 25.58 18.02 -10.99
N ILE A 506 25.49 16.81 -10.42
CA ILE A 506 26.55 16.26 -9.57
C ILE A 506 27.84 16.10 -10.38
N SER A 507 27.74 15.54 -11.59
CA SER A 507 28.87 15.35 -12.48
C SER A 507 29.60 16.65 -12.85
N GLN A 508 28.90 17.76 -13.04
CA GLN A 508 29.55 19.05 -13.29
C GLN A 508 30.14 19.67 -12.02
N THR A 509 29.46 19.51 -10.89
CA THR A 509 29.98 19.92 -9.57
C THR A 509 31.33 19.26 -9.27
N LEU A 510 31.47 17.96 -9.59
CA LEU A 510 32.74 17.24 -9.43
C LEU A 510 33.87 17.79 -10.32
N LYS A 511 33.56 18.35 -11.50
CA LYS A 511 34.57 19.03 -12.34
C LYS A 511 34.99 20.37 -11.78
N HIS A 512 34.11 21.03 -11.05
CA HIS A 512 34.39 22.31 -10.40
C HIS A 512 35.14 22.17 -9.09
N LEU A 513 34.96 21.04 -8.39
CA LEU A 513 35.54 20.77 -7.08
C LEU A 513 37.04 21.14 -6.96
N PRO A 514 37.94 20.80 -7.91
CA PRO A 514 39.36 21.16 -7.80
C PRO A 514 39.64 22.67 -7.85
N GLY A 515 38.70 23.48 -8.34
CA GLY A 515 38.82 24.93 -8.44
C GLY A 515 38.20 25.68 -7.25
N VAL A 516 37.57 24.98 -6.30
CA VAL A 516 36.96 25.61 -5.13
C VAL A 516 38.05 26.05 -4.16
N LYS A 517 38.08 27.34 -3.81
CA LYS A 517 39.08 27.95 -2.91
C LYS A 517 38.77 27.69 -1.42
N CYS A 518 38.55 26.43 -1.06
CA CYS A 518 38.37 25.97 0.30
C CYS A 518 38.88 24.52 0.42
N ASP A 519 39.82 24.29 1.33
CA ASP A 519 40.49 23.00 1.47
C ASP A 519 39.52 21.86 1.82
N ASN A 520 38.50 22.15 2.65
CA ASN A 520 37.50 21.16 3.05
C ASN A 520 36.18 21.42 2.31
N THR A 521 36.10 20.98 1.06
CA THR A 521 34.87 21.07 0.27
C THR A 521 34.09 19.75 0.31
N ILE A 522 32.80 19.83 0.65
CA ILE A 522 31.90 18.69 0.90
C ILE A 522 30.77 18.71 -0.12
N ILE A 523 30.33 17.52 -0.56
CA ILE A 523 29.15 17.35 -1.42
C ILE A 523 28.14 16.44 -0.70
N PRO A 524 27.28 17.00 0.17
CA PRO A 524 26.21 16.25 0.80
C PRO A 524 25.05 16.00 -0.18
N PHE A 525 24.21 15.04 0.18
CA PHE A 525 22.98 14.71 -0.51
C PHE A 525 21.76 14.86 0.43
N TRP A 526 20.57 14.85 -0.14
CA TRP A 526 19.31 15.05 0.57
C TRP A 526 19.16 14.07 1.74
N GLY A 527 18.89 14.61 2.93
CA GLY A 527 18.72 13.87 4.18
C GLY A 527 19.99 13.64 4.99
N GLU A 528 21.17 14.00 4.46
CA GLU A 528 22.43 13.84 5.20
C GLU A 528 22.58 14.88 6.32
N LYS A 529 23.13 14.42 7.45
CA LYS A 529 23.40 15.19 8.66
C LYS A 529 24.91 15.34 8.85
N MET A 530 25.37 16.56 9.08
CA MET A 530 26.74 16.89 9.43
C MET A 530 26.77 17.50 10.83
N ILE A 531 27.79 17.18 11.63
CA ILE A 531 27.93 17.69 13.00
C ILE A 531 29.17 18.56 13.11
N TRP A 532 28.98 19.83 13.46
CA TRP A 532 30.07 20.69 13.90
C TRP A 532 30.37 20.43 15.37
N LYS A 533 31.64 20.16 15.70
CA LYS A 533 32.11 20.02 17.07
C LYS A 533 33.61 20.28 17.14
N ASN A 534 34.06 20.97 18.20
CA ASN A 534 35.49 21.22 18.47
C ASN A 534 36.26 21.83 17.28
N GLY A 535 35.61 22.70 16.50
CA GLY A 535 36.25 23.37 15.37
C GLY A 535 36.29 22.55 14.07
N GLN A 536 35.63 21.40 14.02
CA GLN A 536 35.60 20.49 12.87
C GLN A 536 34.17 20.10 12.52
N MET A 537 33.94 19.83 11.23
CA MET A 537 32.71 19.22 10.73
C MET A 537 32.93 17.71 10.55
N LEU A 538 31.98 16.90 11.01
CA LEU A 538 32.02 15.44 11.09
C LEU A 538 30.79 14.79 10.45
#